data_AF-A0A9P5QHI9-F1
#
_entry.id   AF-A0A9P5QHI9-F1
#
_cell.length_a   1.000
_cell.length_b   1.000
_cell.length_c   1.000
_cell.angle_alpha   90.00
_cell.angle_beta   90.00
_cell.angle_gamma   90.00
#
_symmetry.space_group_name_H-M   'P 1'
#
loop_
_entity.id
_entity.type
_entity.pdbx_description
1 polymer ?
#
loop_
_entity_poly.entity_id
_entity_poly.type
_entity_poly.pdbx_seq_one_letter_code
_entity_poly.pdbx_strand_id
1 'polypeptide(L)'
;MKEKDLLTTFLVGNELHDVVTFNQFAQFFPQAYRSHPEVKDLYRVYQNARHQTKERVKKNIDIEVRRNPFYLGQQETSLGTGEDASMGDDQMDIQSNDTSEMDIEDVDKNLTLDQAIQELVHAESIYKREIEKLEMECQEFAQEFQKYASMYLIRLDQDMDSVRVTEGVENEVDKESLIMDLQNLIKLCNSITDSTSMESSLD
;
A
#
# COMPACT_ATOMS: atom_id res chain seq x y z
N MET A 1 16.00 -19.84 -38.04
CA MET A 1 15.76 -18.90 -36.94
C MET A 1 14.78 -19.58 -35.99
N LYS A 2 15.10 -19.70 -34.70
CA LYS A 2 14.21 -20.39 -33.75
C LYS A 2 13.03 -19.46 -33.44
N GLU A 3 11.86 -20.03 -33.19
CA GLU A 3 10.63 -19.26 -32.92
C GLU A 3 10.78 -18.30 -31.73
N LYS A 4 11.45 -18.75 -30.67
CA LYS A 4 11.82 -17.92 -29.52
C LYS A 4 12.57 -16.66 -29.92
N ASP A 5 13.56 -16.80 -30.80
CA ASP A 5 14.40 -15.69 -31.25
C ASP A 5 13.58 -14.71 -32.11
N LEU A 6 12.66 -15.24 -32.92
CA LEU A 6 11.74 -14.45 -33.72
C LEU A 6 10.79 -13.64 -32.81
N LEU A 7 10.08 -14.31 -31.91
CA LEU A 7 9.13 -13.67 -30.99
C LEU A 7 9.82 -12.64 -30.09
N THR A 8 11.01 -12.96 -29.57
CA THR A 8 11.79 -12.02 -28.74
C THR A 8 12.21 -10.80 -29.53
N THR A 9 12.68 -10.98 -30.76
CA THR A 9 13.12 -9.86 -31.62
C THR A 9 11.95 -8.92 -31.94
N PHE A 10 10.80 -9.47 -32.32
CA PHE A 10 9.63 -8.69 -32.72
C PHE A 10 8.88 -8.04 -31.54
N LEU A 11 8.69 -8.77 -30.44
CA LEU A 11 7.84 -8.32 -29.34
C LEU A 11 8.59 -7.57 -28.23
N VAL A 12 9.90 -7.81 -28.08
CA VAL A 12 10.71 -7.25 -26.99
C VAL A 12 11.84 -6.35 -27.50
N GLY A 13 12.34 -6.66 -28.71
CA GLY A 13 13.38 -5.92 -29.40
C GLY A 13 12.98 -4.49 -29.77
N ASN A 14 13.92 -3.81 -30.44
CA ASN A 14 13.79 -2.40 -30.79
C ASN A 14 12.73 -2.11 -31.89
N GLU A 15 12.12 -3.14 -32.45
CA GLU A 15 11.04 -3.03 -33.44
C GLU A 15 9.70 -2.62 -32.81
N LEU A 16 9.57 -2.70 -31.48
CA LEU A 16 8.49 -2.02 -30.77
C LEU A 16 8.76 -0.50 -30.82
N HIS A 17 8.25 0.14 -31.89
CA HIS A 17 8.37 1.55 -32.31
C HIS A 17 8.10 2.62 -31.24
N ASP A 18 7.83 2.23 -30.00
CA ASP A 18 7.34 3.08 -28.94
C ASP A 18 8.43 3.51 -27.95
N VAL A 19 9.73 3.27 -28.23
CA VAL A 19 10.83 3.66 -27.32
C VAL A 19 11.00 5.18 -27.35
N VAL A 20 10.32 5.85 -26.41
CA VAL A 20 10.40 7.29 -26.26
C VAL A 20 11.65 7.67 -25.45
N THR A 21 12.54 8.47 -26.04
CA THR A 21 13.68 9.08 -25.33
C THR A 21 13.19 10.16 -24.35
N PHE A 22 13.98 10.51 -23.33
CA PHE A 22 13.56 11.56 -22.39
C PHE A 22 13.20 12.89 -23.09
N ASN A 23 13.96 13.26 -24.12
CA ASN A 23 13.68 14.48 -24.88
C ASN A 23 12.33 14.44 -25.61
N GLN A 24 11.97 13.29 -26.19
CA GLN A 24 10.65 13.11 -26.82
C GLN A 24 9.54 13.05 -25.75
N PHE A 25 9.80 12.41 -24.62
CA PHE A 25 8.86 12.33 -23.50
C PHE A 25 8.57 13.73 -22.93
N ALA A 26 9.61 14.54 -22.75
CA ALA A 26 9.49 15.90 -22.27
C ALA A 26 8.70 16.80 -23.26
N GLN A 27 8.68 16.48 -24.56
CA GLN A 27 7.89 17.23 -25.54
C GLN A 27 6.38 17.10 -25.34
N PHE A 28 5.90 16.04 -24.66
CA PHE A 28 4.48 15.91 -24.28
C PHE A 28 4.05 16.94 -23.23
N PHE A 29 5.00 17.61 -22.58
CA PHE A 29 4.73 18.64 -21.59
C PHE A 29 4.86 20.05 -22.20
N PRO A 30 4.07 21.03 -21.71
CA PRO A 30 4.24 22.42 -22.10
C PRO A 30 5.67 22.90 -21.80
N GLN A 31 6.17 23.83 -22.62
CA GLN A 31 7.59 24.23 -22.61
C GLN A 31 8.09 24.71 -21.24
N ALA A 32 7.22 25.34 -20.45
CA ALA A 32 7.53 25.81 -19.09
C ALA A 32 7.82 24.69 -18.09
N TYR A 33 7.31 23.47 -18.31
CA TYR A 33 7.41 22.35 -17.37
C TYR A 33 8.38 21.25 -17.81
N ARG A 34 8.97 21.33 -19.00
CA ARG A 34 9.84 20.28 -19.55
C ARG A 34 11.11 20.03 -18.72
N SER A 35 11.60 21.08 -18.06
CA SER A 35 12.75 21.02 -17.16
C SER A 35 12.37 20.74 -15.70
N HIS A 36 11.08 20.54 -15.40
CA HIS A 36 10.63 20.29 -14.04
C HIS A 36 11.13 18.92 -13.56
N PRO A 37 11.64 18.79 -12.32
CA PRO A 37 12.15 17.52 -11.79
C PRO A 37 11.11 16.39 -11.86
N GLU A 38 9.83 16.69 -11.64
CA GLU A 38 8.75 15.70 -11.69
C GLU A 38 8.58 15.04 -13.08
N VAL A 39 8.88 15.75 -14.17
CA VAL A 39 8.83 15.18 -15.53
C VAL A 39 9.90 14.10 -15.68
N LYS A 40 11.05 14.27 -15.01
CA LYS A 40 12.12 13.26 -14.98
C LYS A 40 11.71 12.06 -14.13
N ASP A 41 11.05 12.28 -12.99
CA ASP A 41 10.53 11.21 -12.15
C ASP A 41 9.46 10.40 -12.88
N LEU A 42 8.54 11.08 -13.58
CA LEU A 42 7.52 10.43 -14.39
C LEU A 42 8.12 9.63 -15.54
N TYR A 43 9.19 10.13 -16.17
CA TYR A 43 9.93 9.36 -17.18
C TYR A 43 10.56 8.10 -16.59
N ARG A 44 11.10 8.17 -15.38
CA ARG A 44 11.65 7.00 -14.68
C ARG A 44 10.56 5.96 -14.37
N VAL A 45 9.39 6.41 -13.93
CA VAL A 45 8.22 5.53 -13.72
C VAL A 45 7.78 4.88 -15.04
N TYR A 46 7.68 5.65 -16.12
CA TYR A 46 7.38 5.14 -17.45
C TYR A 46 8.38 4.06 -17.91
N GLN A 47 9.68 4.31 -17.75
CA GLN A 47 10.72 3.34 -18.11
C GLN A 47 10.61 2.06 -17.28
N ASN A 48 10.32 2.17 -15.99
CA ASN A 48 10.12 1.02 -15.12
C ASN A 48 8.89 0.19 -15.54
N ALA A 49 7.74 0.83 -15.78
CA ALA A 49 6.52 0.16 -16.24
C ALA A 49 6.74 -0.55 -17.59
N ARG A 50 7.49 0.08 -18.49
CA ARG A 50 7.89 -0.52 -19.77
C ARG A 50 8.79 -1.73 -19.57
N HIS A 51 9.78 -1.63 -18.68
CA HIS A 51 10.68 -2.74 -18.37
C HIS A 51 9.90 -3.94 -17.82
N GLN A 52 9.02 -3.73 -16.85
CA GLN A 52 8.13 -4.78 -16.31
C GLN A 52 7.29 -5.43 -17.41
N THR A 53 6.70 -4.63 -18.31
CA THR A 53 5.95 -5.14 -19.45
C THR A 53 6.80 -6.01 -20.37
N LYS A 54 8.03 -5.58 -20.69
CA LYS A 54 8.98 -6.36 -21.48
C LYS A 54 9.33 -7.68 -20.81
N GLU A 55 9.60 -7.68 -19.51
CA GLU A 55 9.90 -8.89 -18.76
C GLU A 55 8.70 -9.85 -18.74
N ARG A 56 7.48 -9.34 -18.60
CA ARG A 56 6.26 -10.17 -18.70
C ARG A 56 6.12 -10.80 -20.08
N VAL A 57 6.35 -10.03 -21.15
CA VAL A 57 6.29 -10.55 -22.53
C VAL A 57 7.37 -11.61 -22.76
N LYS A 58 8.61 -11.41 -22.28
CA LYS A 58 9.66 -12.45 -22.35
C LYS A 58 9.23 -13.75 -21.67
N LYS A 59 8.69 -13.66 -20.44
CA LYS A 59 8.17 -14.82 -19.71
C LYS A 59 7.09 -15.54 -20.50
N ASN A 60 6.16 -14.80 -21.10
CA ASN A 60 5.09 -15.38 -21.92
C ASN A 60 5.63 -16.04 -23.20
N ILE A 61 6.63 -15.45 -23.86
CA ILE A 61 7.29 -16.08 -25.01
C ILE A 61 7.92 -17.41 -24.60
N ASP A 62 8.57 -17.47 -23.44
CA ASP A 62 9.18 -18.71 -22.95
C ASP A 62 8.15 -19.80 -22.62
N ILE A 63 6.95 -19.42 -22.20
CA ILE A 63 5.82 -20.34 -21.98
C ILE A 63 5.28 -20.83 -23.33
N GLU A 64 5.01 -19.93 -24.27
CA GLU A 64 4.42 -20.28 -25.57
C GLU A 64 5.34 -21.14 -26.44
N VAL A 65 6.64 -20.87 -26.44
CA VAL A 65 7.63 -21.70 -27.15
C VAL A 65 7.64 -23.13 -26.59
N ARG A 66 7.46 -23.28 -25.27
CA ARG A 66 7.36 -24.59 -24.61
C ARG A 66 6.03 -25.29 -24.90
N ARG A 67 4.97 -24.55 -25.17
CA ARG A 67 3.63 -25.06 -25.47
C ARG A 67 3.47 -25.50 -26.94
N ASN A 68 4.28 -24.97 -27.86
CA ASN A 68 4.16 -25.32 -29.27
C ASN A 68 4.47 -26.82 -29.51
N PRO A 69 3.52 -27.60 -30.05
CA PRO A 69 3.68 -29.04 -30.26
C PRO A 69 4.85 -29.43 -31.19
N PHE A 70 5.33 -28.49 -32.00
CA PHE A 70 6.53 -28.69 -32.82
C PHE A 70 7.81 -28.91 -32.00
N TYR A 71 7.86 -28.41 -30.75
CA TYR A 71 9.00 -28.60 -29.83
C TYR A 71 8.77 -29.72 -28.80
N LEU A 72 7.52 -30.05 -28.45
CA LEU A 72 7.24 -31.24 -27.61
C LEU A 72 7.70 -32.54 -28.29
N GLY A 73 7.46 -32.68 -29.60
CA GLY A 73 7.85 -33.89 -30.35
C GLY A 73 9.37 -34.06 -30.55
N GLN A 74 10.16 -32.99 -30.45
CA GLN A 74 11.63 -33.07 -30.51
C GLN A 74 12.26 -33.43 -29.16
N GLN A 75 11.60 -33.10 -28.06
CA GLN A 75 12.11 -33.42 -26.72
C GLN A 75 11.88 -34.90 -26.38
N GLU A 76 10.74 -35.47 -26.76
CA GLU A 76 10.46 -36.91 -26.56
C GLU A 76 11.32 -37.84 -27.42
N THR A 77 11.77 -37.39 -28.60
CA THR A 77 12.69 -38.17 -29.44
C THR A 77 14.14 -38.14 -28.96
N SER A 78 14.48 -37.29 -27.98
CA SER A 78 15.84 -37.19 -27.42
C SER A 78 16.03 -37.90 -26.07
N LEU A 79 14.94 -38.33 -25.42
CA LEU A 79 14.97 -39.08 -24.15
C LEU A 79 14.87 -40.61 -24.34
N GLY A 80 14.75 -41.05 -25.59
CA GLY A 80 14.55 -42.45 -25.97
C GLY A 80 15.59 -42.97 -26.95
N THR A 81 16.88 -42.72 -26.73
CA THR A 81 17.95 -43.55 -27.31
C THR A 81 19.23 -43.33 -26.50
N GLY A 82 19.71 -44.42 -25.92
CA GLY A 82 20.94 -44.41 -25.13
C GLY A 82 22.19 -44.17 -25.97
N GLU A 83 23.23 -43.84 -25.21
CA GLU A 83 24.66 -43.86 -25.51
C GLU A 83 25.29 -42.59 -26.14
N ASP A 84 26.09 -41.97 -25.26
CA ASP A 84 27.34 -41.25 -25.52
C ASP A 84 27.26 -39.80 -26.05
N ALA A 85 27.40 -38.82 -25.13
CA ALA A 85 28.41 -37.76 -25.24
C ALA A 85 28.37 -36.80 -24.03
N SER A 86 29.57 -36.59 -23.49
CA SER A 86 30.00 -35.63 -22.48
C SER A 86 29.73 -34.15 -22.82
N MET A 87 29.32 -33.34 -21.84
CA MET A 87 29.99 -32.09 -21.37
C MET A 87 29.03 -31.01 -20.81
N GLY A 88 29.43 -30.44 -19.66
CA GLY A 88 29.05 -29.11 -19.15
C GLY A 88 27.78 -29.09 -18.30
N ASP A 89 27.83 -29.20 -16.98
CA ASP A 89 28.21 -28.12 -16.05
C ASP A 89 27.41 -26.83 -16.31
N ASP A 90 26.27 -26.67 -15.63
CA ASP A 90 26.17 -25.61 -14.64
C ASP A 90 24.95 -25.86 -13.73
N GLN A 91 25.29 -26.22 -12.50
CA GLN A 91 24.41 -26.29 -11.37
C GLN A 91 24.07 -24.86 -10.93
N MET A 92 22.82 -24.43 -11.11
CA MET A 92 22.26 -23.36 -10.27
C MET A 92 20.95 -23.83 -9.65
N ASP A 93 21.10 -24.44 -8.48
CA ASP A 93 20.11 -24.41 -7.42
C ASP A 93 19.83 -22.94 -7.06
N ILE A 94 18.69 -22.41 -7.52
CA ILE A 94 18.10 -21.21 -6.93
C ILE A 94 16.91 -21.68 -6.10
N GLN A 95 17.20 -22.03 -4.85
CA GLN A 95 16.22 -21.93 -3.77
C GLN A 95 15.93 -20.44 -3.56
N SER A 96 14.82 -19.97 -4.11
CA SER A 96 14.20 -18.70 -3.70
C SER A 96 12.87 -19.04 -3.03
N ASN A 97 12.97 -19.34 -1.74
CA ASN A 97 11.84 -19.18 -0.83
C ASN A 97 11.70 -17.68 -0.55
N ASP A 98 10.45 -17.20 -0.51
CA ASP A 98 10.02 -15.85 -0.08
C ASP A 98 10.06 -14.73 -1.13
N THR A 99 8.96 -14.60 -1.89
CA THR A 99 8.17 -13.36 -1.95
C THR A 99 6.77 -13.66 -2.49
N SER A 100 5.78 -13.39 -1.65
CA SER A 100 4.38 -13.13 -1.98
C SER A 100 4.22 -12.21 -3.21
N GLU A 101 3.91 -12.76 -4.37
CA GLU A 101 3.38 -12.02 -5.52
C GLU A 101 2.54 -13.00 -6.36
N MET A 102 1.21 -12.84 -6.28
CA MET A 102 0.15 -13.56 -6.99
C MET A 102 0.65 -14.51 -8.09
N ASP A 103 0.65 -15.80 -7.76
CA ASP A 103 0.78 -16.86 -8.74
C ASP A 103 -0.32 -16.70 -9.79
N ILE A 104 0.07 -16.17 -10.96
CA ILE A 104 -0.65 -16.39 -12.20
C ILE A 104 -0.35 -17.85 -12.56
N GLU A 105 -0.95 -18.77 -11.82
CA GLU A 105 -0.85 -20.20 -12.06
C GLU A 105 -1.69 -20.54 -13.29
N ASP A 106 -0.99 -21.00 -14.33
CA ASP A 106 -1.42 -21.95 -15.35
C ASP A 106 -2.71 -21.65 -16.12
N VAL A 107 -2.61 -20.65 -17.00
CA VAL A 107 -3.28 -20.75 -18.31
C VAL A 107 -2.53 -21.82 -19.12
N ASP A 108 -2.80 -23.11 -18.88
CA ASP A 108 -3.03 -24.16 -19.90
C ASP A 108 -3.05 -25.63 -19.39
N LYS A 109 -3.73 -25.89 -18.27
CA LYS A 109 -4.39 -27.18 -17.99
C LYS A 109 -5.35 -27.56 -19.14
N ASN A 110 -4.98 -28.37 -20.14
CA ASN A 110 -5.97 -29.17 -20.92
C ASN A 110 -6.59 -30.22 -19.97
N LEU A 111 -7.29 -29.74 -18.94
CA LEU A 111 -7.93 -30.53 -17.91
C LEU A 111 -9.12 -31.22 -18.56
N THR A 112 -9.28 -32.51 -18.29
CA THR A 112 -10.57 -33.16 -18.56
C THR A 112 -11.63 -32.46 -17.72
N LEU A 113 -12.88 -32.48 -18.17
CA LEU A 113 -13.99 -31.79 -17.48
C LEU A 113 -14.05 -32.15 -15.98
N ASP A 114 -13.79 -33.40 -15.63
CA ASP A 114 -13.77 -33.86 -14.24
C ASP A 114 -12.62 -33.25 -13.42
N GLN A 115 -11.44 -33.06 -14.02
CA GLN A 115 -10.30 -32.42 -13.36
C GLN A 115 -10.53 -30.91 -13.20
N ALA A 116 -11.13 -30.26 -14.21
CA ALA A 116 -11.51 -28.85 -14.12
C ALA A 116 -12.57 -28.63 -13.02
N ILE A 117 -13.54 -29.54 -12.88
CA ILE A 117 -14.52 -29.49 -11.80
C ILE A 117 -13.84 -29.65 -10.44
N GLN A 118 -12.89 -30.58 -10.31
CA GLN A 118 -12.15 -30.76 -9.04
C GLN A 118 -11.30 -29.53 -8.68
N GLU A 119 -10.62 -28.92 -9.65
CA GLU A 119 -9.87 -27.68 -9.42
C GLU A 119 -10.80 -26.52 -9.05
N LEU A 120 -11.98 -26.39 -9.69
CA LEU A 120 -12.97 -25.37 -9.33
C LEU A 120 -13.53 -25.57 -7.92
N VAL A 121 -13.80 -26.80 -7.50
CA VAL A 121 -14.25 -27.12 -6.13
C VAL A 121 -13.15 -26.80 -5.11
N HIS A 122 -11.90 -27.09 -5.45
CA HIS A 122 -10.76 -26.76 -4.60
C HIS A 122 -10.57 -25.23 -4.49
N ALA A 123 -10.64 -24.51 -5.61
CA ALA A 123 -10.59 -23.06 -5.64
C ALA A 123 -11.75 -22.42 -4.85
N GLU A 124 -12.97 -22.96 -4.98
CA GLU A 124 -14.12 -22.53 -4.19
C GLU A 124 -13.86 -22.70 -2.69
N SER A 125 -13.28 -23.82 -2.27
CA SER A 125 -12.93 -24.06 -0.87
C SER A 125 -11.85 -23.10 -0.36
N ILE A 126 -10.86 -22.75 -1.19
CA ILE A 126 -9.83 -21.77 -0.83
C ILE A 126 -10.47 -20.39 -0.65
N TYR A 127 -11.25 -19.93 -1.63
CA TYR A 127 -11.88 -18.62 -1.56
C TYR A 127 -12.88 -18.50 -0.41
N LYS A 128 -13.63 -19.55 -0.08
CA LYS A 128 -14.49 -19.56 1.11
C LYS A 128 -13.69 -19.35 2.40
N ARG A 129 -12.56 -20.05 2.54
CA ARG A 129 -11.67 -19.88 3.70
C ARG A 129 -11.06 -18.48 3.75
N GLU A 130 -10.66 -17.94 2.60
CA GLU A 130 -10.13 -16.57 2.46
C GLU A 130 -11.17 -15.54 2.91
N ILE A 131 -12.43 -15.70 2.45
CA ILE A 131 -13.55 -14.83 2.83
C ILE A 131 -13.79 -14.91 4.33
N GLU A 132 -13.89 -16.11 4.90
CA GLU A 132 -14.09 -16.29 6.35
C GLU A 132 -12.96 -15.64 7.16
N LYS A 133 -11.72 -15.76 6.68
CA LYS A 133 -10.56 -15.11 7.31
C LYS A 133 -10.68 -13.58 7.25
N LEU A 134 -10.99 -13.02 6.08
CA LEU A 134 -11.18 -11.57 5.92
C LEU A 134 -12.36 -11.05 6.73
N GLU A 135 -13.44 -11.81 6.86
CA GLU A 135 -14.57 -11.46 7.70
C GLU A 135 -14.18 -11.43 9.18
N MET A 136 -13.39 -12.40 9.66
CA MET A 136 -12.85 -12.38 11.02
C MET A 136 -11.94 -11.18 11.25
N GLU A 137 -11.03 -10.88 10.33
CA GLU A 137 -10.13 -9.71 10.44
C GLU A 137 -10.93 -8.39 10.45
N CYS A 138 -11.96 -8.26 9.60
CA CYS A 138 -12.87 -7.12 9.61
C CYS A 138 -13.62 -7.00 10.95
N GLN A 139 -14.08 -8.12 11.50
CA GLN A 139 -14.81 -8.13 12.76
C GLN A 139 -13.90 -7.79 13.94
N GLU A 140 -12.66 -8.27 13.95
CA GLU A 140 -11.65 -7.92 14.95
C GLU A 140 -11.33 -6.43 14.90
N PHE A 141 -11.09 -5.89 13.71
CA PHE A 141 -10.85 -4.47 13.51
C PHE A 141 -12.03 -3.61 13.98
N ALA A 142 -13.27 -4.03 13.68
CA ALA A 142 -14.48 -3.33 14.13
C ALA A 142 -14.63 -3.36 15.66
N GLN A 143 -14.30 -4.49 16.31
CA GLN A 143 -14.30 -4.59 17.77
C GLN A 143 -13.22 -3.72 18.40
N GLU A 144 -12.04 -3.64 17.80
CA GLU A 144 -10.96 -2.76 18.28
C GLU A 144 -11.40 -1.29 18.19
N PHE A 145 -11.98 -0.89 17.07
CA PHE A 145 -12.53 0.45 16.90
C PHE A 145 -13.63 0.76 17.93
N GLN A 146 -14.55 -0.18 18.17
CA GLN A 146 -15.60 -0.04 19.17
C GLN A 146 -15.02 0.05 20.60
N LYS A 147 -13.94 -0.68 20.89
CA LYS A 147 -13.23 -0.62 22.17
C LYS A 147 -12.54 0.73 22.39
N TYR A 148 -11.90 1.28 21.36
CA TYR A 148 -11.32 2.62 21.46
C TYR A 148 -12.41 3.70 21.61
N ALA A 149 -13.50 3.60 20.86
CA ALA A 149 -14.63 4.51 20.97
C ALA A 149 -15.28 4.46 22.37
N SER A 150 -15.46 3.25 22.94
CA SER A 150 -16.01 3.09 24.29
C SER A 150 -15.05 3.59 25.37
N MET A 151 -13.75 3.33 25.23
CA MET A 151 -12.72 3.86 26.15
C MET A 151 -12.71 5.40 26.13
N TYR A 152 -12.81 6.01 24.95
CA TYR A 152 -12.84 7.47 24.81
C TYR A 152 -14.11 8.09 25.42
N LEU A 153 -15.27 7.45 25.23
CA LEU A 153 -16.52 7.88 25.85
C LEU A 153 -16.49 7.77 27.37
N ILE A 154 -15.96 6.69 27.93
CA ILE A 154 -15.79 6.53 29.39
C ILE A 154 -14.88 7.62 29.96
N ARG A 155 -13.80 7.95 29.24
CA ARG A 155 -12.89 9.02 29.66
C ARG A 155 -13.56 10.39 29.62
N LEU A 156 -14.35 10.67 28.59
CA LEU A 156 -15.15 11.89 28.52
C LEU A 156 -16.18 11.96 29.64
N ASP A 157 -16.85 10.86 29.97
CA ASP A 157 -17.79 10.83 31.11
C ASP A 157 -17.06 11.06 32.44
N GLN A 158 -15.88 10.48 32.65
CA GLN A 158 -15.06 10.74 33.84
C GLN A 158 -14.57 12.19 33.92
N ASP A 159 -14.15 12.76 32.79
CA ASP A 159 -13.73 14.16 32.72
C ASP A 159 -14.93 15.09 32.96
N MET A 160 -16.12 14.76 32.45
CA MET A 160 -17.37 15.50 32.68
C MET A 160 -17.88 15.36 34.12
N ASP A 161 -17.74 14.19 34.75
CA ASP A 161 -18.08 13.98 36.16
C ASP A 161 -17.09 14.70 37.10
N SER A 162 -15.83 14.89 36.68
CA SER A 162 -14.87 15.73 37.42
C SER A 162 -15.20 17.24 37.32
N VAL A 163 -15.91 17.64 36.25
CA VAL A 163 -16.37 19.01 36.00
C VAL A 163 -17.78 19.26 36.56
N ARG A 164 -18.54 18.20 36.88
CA ARG A 164 -19.77 18.32 37.68
C ARG A 164 -19.41 18.78 39.08
N VAL A 165 -19.42 20.10 39.26
CA VAL A 165 -19.60 20.74 40.56
C VAL A 165 -20.78 20.03 41.22
N THR A 166 -20.54 19.41 42.36
CA THR A 166 -21.55 18.73 43.17
C THR A 166 -22.77 19.64 43.31
N GLU A 167 -23.86 19.36 42.60
CA GLU A 167 -25.18 19.99 42.76
C GLU A 167 -25.84 19.62 44.11
N GLY A 168 -25.05 19.25 45.11
CA GLY A 168 -25.50 18.60 46.34
C GLY A 168 -25.02 19.23 47.64
N VAL A 169 -24.44 20.43 47.62
CA VAL A 169 -24.25 21.20 48.86
C VAL A 169 -24.64 22.64 48.58
N GLU A 170 -25.84 23.02 49.03
CA GLU A 170 -26.17 24.39 49.38
C GLU A 170 -25.20 24.84 50.49
N ASN A 171 -23.94 25.09 50.13
CA ASN A 171 -23.10 25.92 50.97
C ASN A 171 -23.63 27.32 50.74
N GLU A 172 -24.47 27.74 51.69
CA GLU A 172 -24.77 29.13 52.00
C GLU A 172 -23.46 29.92 51.90
N VAL A 173 -23.18 30.45 50.71
CA VAL A 173 -22.04 31.33 50.47
C VAL A 173 -22.32 32.52 51.35
N ASP A 174 -21.55 32.63 52.44
CA ASP A 174 -21.65 33.70 53.40
C ASP A 174 -21.44 35.03 52.65
N LYS A 175 -22.57 35.66 52.33
CA LYS A 175 -22.61 36.82 51.43
C LYS A 175 -21.81 37.97 52.01
N GLU A 176 -21.75 38.08 53.33
CA GLU A 176 -20.91 39.01 54.05
C GLU A 176 -19.42 38.80 53.75
N SER A 177 -18.95 37.55 53.77
CA SER A 177 -17.56 37.21 53.48
C SER A 177 -17.18 37.52 52.03
N LEU A 178 -18.05 37.15 51.08
CA LEU A 178 -17.85 37.44 49.66
C LEU A 178 -17.84 38.95 49.37
N ILE A 179 -18.72 39.71 50.02
CA ILE A 179 -18.75 41.17 49.89
C ILE A 179 -17.46 41.78 50.46
N MET A 180 -16.96 41.27 51.58
CA MET A 180 -15.72 41.77 52.18
C MET A 180 -14.51 41.50 51.29
N ASP A 181 -14.43 40.33 50.68
CA ASP A 181 -13.37 39.96 49.74
C ASP A 181 -13.42 40.79 48.46
N LEU A 182 -14.61 41.04 47.91
CA LEU A 182 -14.79 41.92 46.76
C LEU A 182 -14.42 43.37 47.08
N GLN A 183 -14.75 43.87 48.28
CA GLN A 183 -14.34 45.20 48.73
C GLN A 183 -12.81 45.31 48.92
N ASN A 184 -12.16 44.25 49.42
CA ASN A 184 -10.71 44.20 49.55
C ASN A 184 -10.04 44.18 48.17
N LEU A 185 -10.59 43.45 47.21
CA LEU A 185 -10.11 43.44 45.84
C LEU A 185 -10.26 44.81 45.18
N ILE A 186 -11.39 45.49 45.36
CA ILE A 186 -11.60 46.85 44.85
C ILE A 186 -10.59 47.83 45.48
N LYS A 187 -10.35 47.76 46.80
CA LYS A 187 -9.35 48.58 47.46
C LYS A 187 -7.93 48.33 46.93
N LEU A 188 -7.60 47.08 46.66
CA LEU A 188 -6.30 46.70 46.10
C LEU A 188 -6.14 47.26 44.68
N CYS A 189 -7.16 47.10 43.83
CA CYS A 189 -7.17 47.66 42.48
C CYS A 189 -7.05 49.19 42.50
N ASN A 190 -7.80 49.87 43.37
CA ASN A 190 -7.72 51.31 43.51
C ASN A 190 -6.35 51.78 44.02
N SER A 191 -5.73 51.04 44.94
CA SER A 191 -4.37 51.33 45.40
C SER A 191 -3.33 51.17 44.30
N ILE A 192 -3.53 50.25 43.35
CA ILE A 192 -2.64 50.05 42.20
C ILE A 192 -2.84 51.15 41.15
N THR A 193 -4.08 51.60 40.93
CA THR A 193 -4.34 52.69 39.99
C THR A 193 -3.92 54.05 40.55
N ASP A 194 -4.04 54.28 41.85
CA ASP A 194 -3.61 55.53 42.49
C ASP A 194 -2.08 55.64 42.59
N SER A 195 -1.35 54.53 42.77
CA SER A 195 0.11 54.53 42.69
C SER A 195 0.63 54.76 41.27
N THR A 196 -0.13 54.36 40.25
CA THR A 196 0.21 54.57 38.82
C THR A 196 -0.03 56.02 38.37
N SER A 197 -0.89 56.79 39.06
CA SER A 197 -1.13 58.22 38.76
C SER A 197 -0.05 59.17 39.27
N MET A 198 0.82 58.76 40.20
CA MET A 198 1.91 59.60 40.71
C MET A 198 3.20 59.53 39.87
N GLU A 199 3.38 58.50 39.03
CA GLU A 199 4.56 58.37 38.15
C GLU A 199 4.41 59.11 36.80
N SER A 200 3.23 59.65 36.46
CA SER A 200 3.02 60.36 35.18
C SER A 200 3.13 61.90 35.24
N SER A 201 3.64 62.46 36.34
CA SER A 201 3.88 63.91 36.50
C SER A 201 5.37 64.31 36.65
N LEU A 202 6.28 63.42 36.29
CA LEU A 202 7.72 63.73 36.16
C LEU A 202 8.25 63.18 34.83
N ASP A 203 7.84 63.82 33.73
CA ASP A 203 8.67 64.12 32.55
C ASP A 203 7.96 65.13 31.62
#